data_AF-A0A9C8E3W1-F1
#
_entry.id   AF-A0A9C8E3W1-F1
#
_cell.length_a   1.000
_cell.length_b   1.000
_cell.length_c   1.000
_cell.angle_alpha   90.00
_cell.angle_beta   90.00
_cell.angle_gamma   90.00
#
_symmetry.space_group_name_H-M   'P 1'
#
loop_
_entity.id
_entity.type
_entity.pdbx_description
1 polymer ?
#
loop_
_entity_poly.entity_id
_entity_poly.type
_entity_poly.pdbx_seq_one_letter_code
_entity_poly.pdbx_strand_id
1 'polypeptide(L)' 'EAIICSMTPEERRHPEIINASRKRRIARGSGTTVQEVNQLLAQFRQMQRMMKQMKKGRLPGLLRMFG' A
#
# COMPACT_ATOMS: atom_id res chain seq x y z
N GLU A 1 8.53 7.40 6.65
CA GLU A 1 9.65 6.43 6.64
C GLU A 1 9.64 5.39 7.78
N ALA A 2 9.50 5.78 9.06
CA ALA A 2 9.64 4.85 10.19
C ALA A 2 8.80 3.56 10.10
N ILE A 3 7.52 3.64 9.65
CA ILE A 3 6.64 2.47 9.48
C ILE A 3 7.21 1.47 8.46
N ILE A 4 7.70 1.96 7.32
CA ILE A 4 8.28 1.10 6.26
C ILE A 4 9.61 0.50 6.72
N CYS A 5 10.44 1.29 7.43
CA CYS A 5 11.69 0.81 8.02
C CYS A 5 11.48 -0.36 8.99
N SER A 6 10.37 -0.35 9.75
CA SER A 6 9.98 -1.42 10.69
C SER A 6 9.36 -2.67 10.04
N MET A 7 9.19 -2.68 8.72
CA MET A 7 8.77 -3.87 7.96
C MET A 7 9.99 -4.71 7.55
N THR A 8 9.79 -6.02 7.51
CA THR A 8 10.72 -6.97 6.89
C THR A 8 10.70 -6.85 5.36
N PRO A 9 11.77 -7.27 4.65
CA PRO A 9 11.79 -7.27 3.18
C PRO A 9 10.68 -8.11 2.53
N GLU A 10 10.21 -9.14 3.22
CA GLU A 10 9.06 -9.95 2.77
C GLU A 10 7.76 -9.13 2.81
N GLU A 11 7.49 -8.46 3.93
CA GLU A 11 6.27 -7.65 4.10
C GLU A 11 6.21 -6.45 3.15
N ARG A 12 7.36 -5.85 2.81
CA ARG A 12 7.41 -4.76 1.82
C ARG A 12 7.08 -5.24 0.41
N ARG A 13 7.52 -6.45 0.06
CA ARG A 13 7.23 -7.09 -1.24
C ARG A 13 5.81 -7.64 -1.30
N HIS A 14 5.29 -8.11 -0.17
CA HIS A 14 3.99 -8.76 -0.04
C HIS A 14 3.12 -8.13 1.07
N PRO A 15 2.57 -6.92 0.87
CA PRO A 15 1.76 -6.25 1.90
C PRO A 15 0.48 -7.00 2.28
N GLU A 16 0.05 -7.98 1.48
CA GLU A 16 -1.06 -8.88 1.75
C GLU A 16 -0.83 -9.79 2.96
N ILE A 17 0.41 -10.14 3.30
CA ILE A 17 0.72 -11.02 4.44
C ILE A 17 0.65 -10.31 5.80
N ILE A 18 0.50 -8.97 5.79
CA ILE A 18 0.51 -8.15 7.00
C ILE A 18 -0.81 -8.30 7.77
N ASN A 19 -0.84 -9.31 8.64
CA ASN A 19 -1.92 -9.60 9.56
C ASN A 19 -1.87 -8.73 10.84
N ALA A 20 -2.84 -8.90 11.75
CA ALA A 20 -2.93 -8.11 12.97
C ALA A 20 -1.67 -8.18 13.86
N SER A 21 -1.02 -9.35 13.96
CA SER A 21 0.21 -9.52 14.73
C SER A 21 1.36 -8.70 14.14
N ARG A 22 1.56 -8.79 12.82
CA ARG A 22 2.58 -8.02 12.10
C ARG A 22 2.34 -6.52 12.21
N LYS A 23 1.08 -6.05 12.13
CA LYS A 23 0.73 -4.63 12.31
C LYS A 23 1.13 -4.10 13.69
N ARG A 24 0.88 -4.85 14.76
CA ARG A 24 1.30 -4.46 16.12
C ARG A 24 2.81 -4.39 16.25
N ARG A 25 3.53 -5.36 15.67
CA ARG A 25 5.01 -5.37 15.67
C ARG A 25 5.57 -4.16 14.93
N ILE A 26 5.04 -3.87 13.74
CA ILE A 26 5.45 -2.70 12.94
C ILE A 26 5.19 -1.41 13.71
N ALA A 27 3.96 -1.23 14.20
CA ALA A 27 3.55 -0.06 14.98
C ALA A 27 4.48 0.19 16.19
N ARG A 28 4.76 -0.87 16.97
CA ARG A 28 5.69 -0.80 18.11
C ARG A 28 7.12 -0.46 17.67
N GLY A 29 7.60 -1.06 16.57
CA GLY A 29 8.94 -0.81 16.05
C GLY A 29 9.13 0.58 15.45
N SER A 30 8.06 1.17 14.89
CA SER A 30 8.09 2.51 14.30
C SER A 30 7.67 3.63 15.25
N GLY A 31 7.25 3.31 16.48
CA GLY A 31 6.72 4.30 17.42
C GLY A 31 5.38 4.91 16.97
N THR A 32 4.60 4.17 16.20
CA THR A 32 3.30 4.61 15.67
C THR A 32 2.17 3.72 16.15
N THR A 33 0.93 4.06 15.77
CA THR A 33 -0.28 3.29 16.07
C THR A 33 -0.58 2.25 15.00
N VAL A 34 -1.39 1.25 15.34
CA VAL A 34 -1.89 0.24 14.38
C VAL A 34 -2.79 0.89 13.33
N GLN A 35 -3.47 1.98 13.69
CA GLN A 35 -4.36 2.76 12.83
C GLN A 35 -3.56 3.46 11.72
N GLU A 36 -2.43 4.07 12.05
CA GLU A 36 -1.53 4.66 11.06
C GLU A 36 -0.95 3.61 10.10
N VAL A 37 -0.60 2.42 10.63
CA VAL A 37 -0.18 1.29 9.79
C VAL A 37 -1.31 0.85 8.84
N ASN A 38 -2.54 0.78 9.32
CA ASN A 38 -3.70 0.44 8.48
C ASN A 38 -3.94 1.48 7.38
N GLN A 39 -3.84 2.76 7.72
CA GLN A 39 -4.03 3.86 6.78
C GLN A 39 -2.99 3.81 5.65
N LEU A 40 -1.72 3.56 5.99
CA LEU A 40 -0.66 3.39 5.01
C LEU A 40 -0.92 2.20 4.07
N LEU A 41 -1.31 1.05 4.63
CA LEU A 41 -1.63 -0.13 3.83
C LEU A 41 -2.85 0.08 2.92
N ALA A 42 -3.85 0.83 3.37
CA ALA A 42 -5.02 1.18 2.57
C ALA A 42 -4.65 2.07 1.38
N GLN A 43 -3.86 3.13 1.63
CA GLN A 43 -3.35 4.02 0.59
C GLN A 43 -2.51 3.27 -0.45
N PHE A 44 -1.62 2.38 0.02
CA PHE A 44 -0.82 1.53 -0.87
C PHE A 44 -1.70 0.65 -1.77
N ARG A 45 -2.73 -0.01 -1.21
CA ARG A 45 -3.66 -0.83 -1.98
C ARG A 45 -4.44 -0.02 -3.01
N GLN A 46 -4.83 1.22 -2.67
CA GLN A 46 -5.51 2.12 -3.61
C GLN A 46 -4.59 2.49 -4.78
N MET A 47 -3.34 2.88 -4.50
CA MET A 47 -2.36 3.19 -5.53
C MET A 47 -2.05 1.97 -6.40
N GLN A 48 -1.89 0.79 -5.79
CA GLN A 48 -1.67 -0.46 -6.53
C GLN A 48 -2.84 -0.80 -7.46
N ARG A 49 -4.09 -0.56 -7.03
CA ARG A 49 -5.28 -0.72 -7.87
C ARG A 49 -5.26 0.25 -9.05
N MET A 50 -4.95 1.52 -8.80
CA MET A 50 -4.87 2.55 -9.85
C MET A 50 -3.78 2.22 -10.87
N MET A 51 -2.57 1.86 -10.42
CA MET A 51 -1.46 1.43 -11.29
C MET A 51 -1.83 0.19 -12.10
N LYS A 52 -2.54 -0.77 -11.50
CA LYS A 52 -3.02 -1.97 -12.20
C LYS A 52 -4.07 -1.63 -13.27
N GLN A 53 -4.96 -0.66 -13.01
CA GLN A 53 -5.95 -0.19 -13.99
C GLN A 53 -5.28 0.57 -15.14
N MET A 54 -4.26 1.38 -14.85
CA MET A 54 -3.46 2.10 -15.84
C MET A 54 -2.70 1.13 -16.74
N LYS A 55 -1.98 0.15 -16.16
CA LYS A 55 -1.27 -0.90 -16.91
C LYS A 55 -2.18 -1.77 -17.77
N LYS A 56 -3.43 -1.98 -17.34
CA LYS A 56 -4.45 -2.71 -18.10
C LYS A 56 -5.04 -1.91 -19.27
N GLY A 57 -4.55 -0.70 -19.54
CA GLY A 57 -5.06 0.14 -20.63
C GLY A 57 -6.53 0.45 -20.44
N ARG A 58 -6.98 0.80 -19.22
CA ARG A 58 -8.33 1.31 -18.94
C ARG A 58 -8.44 2.84 -18.92
N LEU A 59 -7.36 3.53 -19.30
CA LEU A 59 -7.34 4.95 -19.68
C LEU A 59 -7.33 5.28 -21.21
N PRO A 60 -7.76 4.44 -22.19
CA PRO A 60 -7.82 4.86 -23.59
C PRO A 60 -9.08 5.69 -23.91
N GLY A 61 -10.10 5.66 -23.04
CA GLY A 61 -11.36 6.36 -23.29
C GLY A 61 -11.29 7.87 -23.03
N LEU A 62 -10.48 8.30 -22.07
CA LEU A 62 -10.38 9.72 -21.72
C LEU A 62 -9.51 10.49 -22.74
N LEU A 63 -8.41 9.90 -23.22
CA LEU A 63 -7.56 10.49 -24.26
C LEU A 63 -8.23 10.53 -25.64
N ARG A 64 -9.18 9.62 -25.91
CA ARG A 64 -9.94 9.57 -27.17
C ARG A 64 -11.14 10.54 -27.20
N MET A 65 -11.47 11.18 -26.08
CA MET A 65 -12.55 12.16 -25.98
C MET A 65 -12.05 13.61 -26.09
N PHE A 66 -10.72 13.81 -26.14
CA PHE A 66 -10.04 15.09 -26.33
C PHE A 66 -9.26 15.16 -27.65
N GLY A 67 -9.52 14.23 -28.58
CA GLY A 67 -8.98 14.21 -29.94
C GLY A 67 -10.09 14.31 -30.96
#